data_AF-A0A4Q8TPY0-F1
#
_entry.id   AF-A0A4Q8TPY0-F1
#
_cell.length_a   1.000
_cell.length_b   1.000
_cell.length_c   1.000
_cell.angle_alpha   90.00
_cell.angle_beta   90.00
_cell.angle_gamma   90.00
#
_symmetry.space_group_name_H-M   'P 1'
#
loop_
_entity.id
_entity.type
_entity.pdbx_description
1 polymer ?
#
loop_
_entity_poly.entity_id
_entity_poly.type
_entity_poly.pdbx_seq_one_letter_code
_entity_poly.pdbx_strand_id
1 'polypeptide(L)' 'MEEVFEPLGRFILRVIKWIIIDAIIEFVLKGTGHVVLKLLTFGKYPRAGRDEGRTVAVGFISFVVVFVCLAMIA' A
#
# COMPACT_ATOMS: atom_id res chain seq x y z
N MET A 1 37.70 -10.72 5.46
CA MET A 1 36.36 -11.34 5.31
C MET A 1 35.22 -10.36 5.62
N GLU A 2 35.44 -9.24 6.32
CA GLU A 2 34.40 -8.21 6.57
C GLU A 2 34.10 -7.29 5.37
N GLU A 3 35.08 -7.03 4.51
CA GLU A 3 34.94 -6.08 3.38
C GLU A 3 33.92 -6.52 2.31
N VAL A 4 33.66 -7.81 2.17
CA VAL A 4 32.69 -8.35 1.19
C VAL A 4 31.25 -8.31 1.75
N PHE A 5 31.09 -8.31 3.08
CA PHE A 5 29.78 -8.33 3.74
C PHE A 5 29.10 -6.96 3.79
N GLU A 6 29.86 -5.86 3.86
CA GLU A 6 29.30 -4.51 3.83
C GLU A 6 28.46 -4.19 2.57
N PRO A 7 28.95 -4.42 1.34
CA PRO A 7 28.16 -4.16 0.14
C PRO A 7 26.96 -5.10 0.02
N LEU A 8 27.10 -6.36 0.44
CA LEU A 8 26.02 -7.36 0.45
C LEU A 8 24.93 -7.01 1.48
N GLY A 9 25.31 -6.59 2.68
CA GLY A 9 24.37 -6.16 3.72
C GLY A 9 23.57 -4.92 3.31
N ARG A 10 24.24 -3.92 2.71
CA ARG A 10 23.55 -2.74 2.14
C ARG A 10 22.58 -3.11 1.02
N PHE A 11 22.92 -4.08 0.19
CA PHE A 11 22.06 -4.56 -0.88
C PHE A 11 20.82 -5.30 -0.34
N ILE A 12 21.01 -6.22 0.61
CA ILE A 12 19.92 -6.96 1.26
C ILE A 12 18.97 -6.02 1.99
N LEU A 13 19.50 -5.06 2.77
CA LEU A 13 18.68 -4.05 3.44
C LEU A 13 17.89 -3.19 2.46
N ARG A 14 18.46 -2.88 1.28
CA ARG A 14 17.75 -2.15 0.23
C ARG A 14 16.61 -2.98 -0.36
N VAL A 15 16.82 -4.27 -0.62
CA VAL A 15 15.77 -5.18 -1.11
C VAL A 15 14.66 -5.35 -0.08
N ILE A 16 15.02 -5.59 1.19
CA ILE A 16 14.05 -5.69 2.30
C ILE A 16 13.26 -4.39 2.44
N LYS A 17 13.92 -3.22 2.38
CA LYS A 17 13.23 -1.92 2.41
C LYS A 17 12.20 -1.81 1.29
N TRP A 18 12.52 -2.22 0.06
CA TRP A 18 11.58 -2.21 -1.05
C TRP A 18 10.41 -3.18 -0.86
N ILE A 19 10.67 -4.41 -0.37
CA ILE A 19 9.63 -5.39 -0.07
C ILE A 19 8.69 -4.87 1.03
N ILE A 20 9.24 -4.25 2.08
CA ILE A 20 8.45 -3.66 3.16
C ILE A 20 7.59 -2.52 2.62
N ILE A 21 8.15 -1.65 1.76
CA ILE A 21 7.38 -0.57 1.13
C ILE A 21 6.26 -1.13 0.27
N ASP A 22 6.53 -2.13 -0.56
CA ASP A 22 5.53 -2.74 -1.44
C ASP A 22 4.43 -3.45 -0.62
N ALA A 23 4.81 -4.18 0.44
CA ALA A 23 3.87 -4.81 1.36
C ALA A 23 3.03 -3.78 2.14
N ILE A 24 3.62 -2.66 2.58
CA ILE A 24 2.89 -1.57 3.22
C ILE A 24 1.93 -0.94 2.21
N ILE A 25 2.37 -0.66 0.98
CA ILE A 25 1.53 -0.11 -0.08
C ILE A 25 0.38 -1.06 -0.37
N GLU A 26 0.63 -2.35 -0.58
CA GLU A 26 -0.41 -3.33 -0.85
C GLU A 26 -1.39 -3.47 0.32
N PHE A 27 -0.87 -3.55 1.55
CA PHE A 27 -1.69 -3.65 2.76
C PHE A 27 -2.52 -2.39 3.00
N VAL A 28 -1.94 -1.21 2.80
CA VAL A 28 -2.63 0.07 2.93
C VAL A 28 -3.64 0.23 1.79
N LEU A 29 -3.29 0.02 0.52
CA LEU A 29 -4.25 0.16 -0.57
C LEU A 29 -5.40 -0.86 -0.47
N LYS A 30 -5.10 -2.14 -0.27
CA LYS A 30 -6.16 -3.17 -0.16
C LYS A 30 -6.94 -3.01 1.14
N GLY A 31 -6.28 -2.76 2.25
CA GLY A 31 -6.92 -2.58 3.56
C GLY A 31 -7.78 -1.33 3.60
N THR A 32 -7.23 -0.18 3.21
CA THR A 32 -7.96 1.10 3.19
C THR A 32 -9.07 1.06 2.14
N GLY A 33 -8.80 0.54 0.93
CA GLY A 33 -9.83 0.33 -0.09
C GLY A 33 -10.99 -0.53 0.42
N HIS A 34 -10.70 -1.63 1.12
CA HIS A 34 -11.71 -2.51 1.71
C HIS A 34 -12.53 -1.79 2.79
N VAL A 35 -11.88 -1.10 3.72
CA VAL A 35 -12.55 -0.36 4.80
C VAL A 35 -13.40 0.79 4.24
N VAL A 36 -12.86 1.55 3.29
CA VAL A 36 -13.55 2.69 2.66
C VAL A 36 -14.75 2.22 1.85
N LEU A 37 -14.62 1.18 1.02
CA LEU A 37 -15.76 0.59 0.30
C LEU A 37 -16.82 0.07 1.27
N LYS A 38 -16.39 -0.57 2.37
CA LYS A 38 -17.30 -1.08 3.39
C LYS A 38 -18.05 0.03 4.10
N LEU A 39 -17.40 1.15 4.39
CA LEU A 39 -18.05 2.32 4.98
C LEU A 39 -19.00 3.01 3.98
N LEU A 40 -18.53 3.32 2.77
CA LEU A 40 -19.32 4.02 1.75
C LEU A 40 -20.56 3.25 1.32
N THR A 41 -20.50 1.92 1.35
CA THR A 41 -21.61 1.06 0.92
C THR A 41 -22.40 0.47 2.09
N PHE A 42 -22.20 0.96 3.32
CA PHE A 42 -22.85 0.46 4.54
C PHE A 42 -22.72 -1.06 4.72
N GLY A 43 -21.51 -1.58 4.50
CA GLY A 43 -21.16 -2.98 4.69
C GLY A 43 -21.49 -3.90 3.51
N LYS A 44 -22.02 -3.36 2.41
CA LYS A 44 -22.51 -4.16 1.27
C LYS A 44 -21.40 -4.62 0.32
N TYR A 45 -20.28 -3.89 0.28
CA TYR A 45 -19.08 -4.16 -0.53
C TYR A 45 -17.80 -4.05 0.33
N PRO A 46 -16.66 -4.64 -0.10
CA PRO A 46 -16.48 -5.41 -1.32
C PRO A 46 -16.86 -6.89 -1.16
N ARG A 47 -17.46 -7.49 -2.19
CA ARG A 47 -17.79 -8.91 -2.26
C ARG A 47 -16.59 -9.69 -2.79
N ALA A 48 -16.14 -10.70 -2.03
CA ALA A 48 -15.02 -11.55 -2.41
C ALA A 48 -15.25 -12.20 -3.79
N GLY A 49 -14.24 -12.13 -4.67
CA GLY A 49 -14.25 -12.81 -5.97
C GLY A 49 -14.89 -12.07 -7.16
N ARG A 50 -15.43 -10.85 -7.00
CA ARG A 50 -15.99 -10.07 -8.13
C ARG A 50 -15.55 -8.61 -8.20
N ASP A 51 -15.30 -7.98 -7.05
CA ASP A 51 -15.01 -6.54 -6.95
C ASP A 51 -13.56 -6.22 -6.49
N GLU A 52 -12.62 -7.17 -6.63
CA GLU A 52 -11.22 -6.98 -6.23
C GLU A 52 -10.55 -5.83 -6.97
N GLY A 53 -10.77 -5.71 -8.29
CA GLY A 53 -10.25 -4.59 -9.08
C GLY A 53 -10.77 -3.23 -8.62
N ARG A 54 -12.05 -3.15 -8.18
CA ARG A 54 -12.64 -1.92 -7.62
C ARG A 54 -12.08 -1.60 -6.25
N THR A 55 -11.75 -2.61 -5.45
CA THR A 55 -11.13 -2.44 -4.13
C THR A 55 -9.73 -1.84 -4.25
N VAL A 56 -8.95 -2.31 -5.22
CA VAL A 56 -7.62 -1.75 -5.52
C VAL A 56 -7.72 -0.32 -6.08
N ALA A 57 -8.68 -0.07 -7.00
CA ALA A 57 -8.88 1.27 -7.57
C ALA A 57 -9.30 2.30 -6.50
N VAL A 58 -10.23 1.96 -5.61
CA VAL A 58 -10.64 2.83 -4.48
C VAL A 58 -9.50 3.03 -3.49
N GLY A 59 -8.73 1.97 -3.19
CA GLY A 59 -7.50 2.06 -2.42
C GLY A 59 -6.52 3.07 -3.02
N PHE A 60 -6.28 3.00 -4.33
CA PHE A 60 -5.36 3.90 -5.03
C PHE A 60 -5.85 5.35 -5.02
N ILE A 61 -7.13 5.58 -5.31
CA ILE A 61 -7.73 6.92 -5.25
C ILE A 61 -7.62 7.51 -3.85
N SER A 62 -7.90 6.71 -2.80
CA SER A 62 -7.78 7.18 -1.42
C SER A 62 -6.33 7.57 -1.08
N PHE A 63 -5.35 6.84 -1.61
CA PHE A 63 -3.95 7.10 -1.40
C PHE A 63 -3.50 8.39 -2.11
N VAL A 64 -3.94 8.59 -3.36
CA VAL A 64 -3.68 9.82 -4.12
C VAL A 64 -4.27 11.04 -3.41
N VAL A 65 -5.50 10.93 -2.89
CA VAL A 65 -6.14 12.02 -2.13
C VAL A 65 -5.34 12.38 -0.88
N VAL A 66 -4.88 11.39 -0.11
CA VAL A 66 -4.04 11.63 1.08
C VAL A 66 -2.73 12.30 0.68
N PHE A 67 -2.10 11.85 -0.40
CA PHE A 67 -0.83 12.41 -0.88
C PHE A 67 -1.00 13.86 -1.35
N VAL A 68 -2.08 14.16 -2.07
CA VAL A 68 -2.43 15.53 -2.48
C VAL A 68 -2.72 16.41 -1.26
N CYS A 69 -3.46 15.92 -0.26
CA CYS A 69 -3.71 16.66 0.98
C CYS A 69 -2.41 16.97 1.73
N LEU A 70 -1.50 16.01 1.85
CA LEU A 70 -0.19 16.23 2.48
C LEU A 70 0.63 17.27 1.70
N ALA A 71 0.62 17.20 0.36
CA ALA A 71 1.33 18.15 -0.49
C ALA A 71 0.74 19.56 -0.45
N MET A 72 -0.55 19.72 -0.11
CA MET A 72 -1.15 21.05 0.10
C MET A 72 -0.87 21.63 1.49
N ILE A 73 -0.47 20.80 2.45
CA ILE A 73 -0.17 21.22 3.83
C ILE A 73 1.33 21.48 4.02
N ALA A 74 2.19 20.80 3.27
CA ALA A 74 3.65 20.97 3.25
C ALA A 74 4.08 22.18 2.40
#